data_AF-A0A2K0XNN3-F1
#
_entry.id   AF-A0A2K0XNN3-F1
#
_cell.length_a   1.000
_cell.length_b   1.000
_cell.length_c   1.000
_cell.angle_alpha   90.00
_cell.angle_beta   90.00
_cell.angle_gamma   90.00
#
_symmetry.space_group_name_H-M   'P 1'
#
loop_
_entity.id
_entity.type
_entity.pdbx_description
1 polymer ?
#
loop_
_entity_poly.entity_id
_entity_poly.type
_entity_poly.pdbx_seq_one_letter_code
_entity_poly.pdbx_strand_id
1 'polypeptide(L)'
;MEQFITTEAGLTPQESEVFFPLFREMKKQQMTYFLEQRRLRHIDINDSKACEEAVLKRAANEVKIKEIQQTYYQKFLKILPANKVFRIVKAEKKFHRQLMQRHALKYFKKRNDKQ
;
A
#
# COMPACT_ATOMS: atom_id res chain seq x y z
N MET A 1 5.96 9.93 2.44
CA MET A 1 4.69 9.57 1.77
C MET A 1 3.62 10.60 2.07
N GLU A 2 3.41 10.98 3.33
CA GLU A 2 2.40 11.97 3.74
C GLU A 2 2.52 13.31 3.00
N GLN A 3 3.71 13.90 2.97
CA GLN A 3 3.98 15.14 2.21
C GLN A 3 3.62 15.02 0.72
N PHE A 4 3.93 13.88 0.08
CA PHE A 4 3.59 13.66 -1.33
C PHE A 4 2.07 13.61 -1.56
N ILE A 5 1.33 13.01 -0.62
CA ILE A 5 -0.14 12.96 -0.67
C ILE A 5 -0.70 14.36 -0.47
N THR A 6 -0.23 15.13 0.51
CA THR A 6 -0.68 16.52 0.74
C THR A 6 -0.54 17.36 -0.52
N THR A 7 0.63 17.32 -1.16
CA THR A 7 0.93 18.10 -2.37
C THR A 7 0.09 17.65 -3.58
N GLU A 8 0.00 16.34 -3.84
CA GLU A 8 -0.73 15.84 -5.02
C GLU A 8 -2.25 15.93 -4.87
N ALA A 9 -2.77 15.79 -3.65
CA ALA A 9 -4.19 15.92 -3.36
C ALA A 9 -4.65 17.36 -3.12
N GLY A 10 -3.71 18.28 -2.84
CA GLY A 10 -4.02 19.68 -2.54
C GLY A 10 -4.80 19.82 -1.24
N LEU A 11 -4.38 19.10 -0.19
CA LEU A 11 -5.00 19.18 1.13
C LEU A 11 -4.57 20.46 1.83
N THR A 12 -5.52 21.14 2.47
CA THR A 12 -5.19 22.25 3.37
C THR A 12 -4.57 21.72 4.67
N PRO A 13 -3.91 22.57 5.48
CA PRO A 13 -3.41 22.17 6.79
C PRO A 13 -4.50 21.55 7.68
N GLN A 14 -5.69 22.16 7.71
CA GLN A 14 -6.82 21.70 8.53
C GLN A 14 -7.35 20.34 8.06
N GLU A 15 -7.46 20.15 6.74
CA GLU A 15 -7.86 18.87 6.15
C GLU A 15 -6.82 17.77 6.42
N SER A 16 -5.54 18.14 6.38
CA SER A 16 -4.44 17.23 6.66
C SER A 16 -4.46 16.74 8.10
N GLU A 17 -4.74 17.63 9.06
CA GLU A 17 -4.82 17.31 10.49
C GLU A 17 -5.89 16.26 10.81
N VAL A 18 -7.04 16.31 10.14
CA VAL A 18 -8.12 15.33 10.34
C VAL A 18 -7.91 14.06 9.51
N PHE A 19 -7.29 14.17 8.33
CA PHE A 19 -7.10 13.04 7.41
C PHE A 19 -5.96 12.11 7.86
N PHE A 20 -4.79 12.65 8.20
CA PHE A 20 -3.60 11.83 8.46
C PHE A 20 -3.73 10.86 9.64
N PRO A 21 -4.43 11.18 10.75
CA PRO A 21 -4.67 10.20 11.81
C PRO A 21 -5.38 8.94 11.30
N LEU A 22 -6.46 9.11 10.53
CA LEU A 22 -7.20 7.99 9.93
C LEU A 22 -6.36 7.25 8.87
N PHE A 23 -5.58 7.99 8.07
CA PHE A 23 -4.69 7.39 7.08
C PHE A 23 -3.60 6.53 7.75
N ARG A 24 -2.97 7.02 8.83
CA ARG A 24 -1.98 6.27 9.60
C ARG A 24 -2.56 5.02 10.23
N GLU A 25 -3.78 5.12 10.77
CA GLU A 25 -4.49 3.97 11.32
C GLU A 25 -4.74 2.89 10.25
N MET A 26 -5.24 3.29 9.07
CA MET A 26 -5.41 2.39 7.93
C MET A 26 -4.09 1.71 7.56
N LYS A 27 -2.99 2.47 7.46
CA LYS A 27 -1.67 1.90 7.10
C LYS A 27 -1.14 0.96 8.17
N LYS A 28 -1.38 1.25 9.45
CA LYS A 28 -1.00 0.38 10.57
C LYS A 28 -1.74 -0.97 10.48
N GLN A 29 -3.04 -0.94 10.17
CA GLN A 29 -3.83 -2.16 9.98
C GLN A 29 -3.39 -2.94 8.75
N GLN A 30 -3.06 -2.28 7.64
CA GLN A 30 -2.53 -2.98 6.46
C GLN A 30 -1.14 -3.59 6.71
N MET A 31 -0.32 -2.94 7.55
CA MET A 31 1.04 -3.38 7.82
C MET A 31 1.10 -4.77 8.45
N THR A 32 0.14 -5.13 9.30
CA THR A 32 0.09 -6.46 9.93
C THR A 32 -0.02 -7.55 8.85
N TYR A 33 -0.92 -7.41 7.89
CA TYR A 33 -1.08 -8.34 6.77
C TYR A 33 0.12 -8.35 5.83
N PHE A 34 0.76 -7.19 5.59
CA PHE A 34 1.99 -7.14 4.80
C PHE A 34 3.17 -7.86 5.49
N LEU A 35 3.28 -7.76 6.81
CA LEU A 35 4.30 -8.47 7.58
C LEU A 35 4.04 -9.99 7.54
N GLU A 36 2.79 -10.42 7.61
CA GLU A 36 2.44 -11.83 7.41
C GLU A 36 2.79 -12.32 6.01
N GLN A 37 2.44 -11.57 4.96
CA GLN A 37 2.84 -11.91 3.59
C GLN A 37 4.35 -11.98 3.42
N ARG A 38 5.13 -11.17 4.16
CA ARG A 38 6.59 -11.24 4.13
C ARG A 38 7.12 -12.54 4.73
N ARG A 39 6.46 -13.09 5.76
CA ARG A 39 6.82 -14.40 6.34
C ARG A 39 6.59 -15.53 5.33
N LEU A 40 5.57 -15.40 4.47
CA LEU A 40 5.29 -16.35 3.38
C LEU A 40 6.35 -16.38 2.27
N ARG A 41 7.39 -15.53 2.33
CA ARG A 41 8.48 -15.54 1.34
C ARG A 41 9.50 -16.67 1.55
N HIS A 42 9.54 -17.25 2.75
CA HIS A 42 10.56 -18.22 3.15
C HIS A 42 10.04 -19.67 3.17
N ILE A 43 8.98 -19.96 2.43
CA ILE A 43 8.36 -21.28 2.40
C ILE A 43 9.13 -22.16 1.40
N ASP A 44 9.26 -23.45 1.71
CA ASP A 44 9.83 -24.42 0.78
C ASP A 44 8.90 -24.60 -0.42
N ILE A 45 9.43 -24.37 -1.61
CA ILE A 45 8.69 -24.43 -2.88
C ILE A 45 8.45 -25.89 -3.29
N ASN A 46 9.22 -26.83 -2.75
CA ASN A 46 9.07 -28.25 -3.06
C ASN A 46 7.99 -28.94 -2.21
N ASP A 47 7.54 -28.29 -1.13
CA ASP A 47 6.39 -28.76 -0.35
C ASP A 47 5.09 -28.24 -0.97
N SER A 48 4.42 -29.12 -1.71
CA SER A 48 3.16 -28.79 -2.39
C SER A 48 2.07 -28.31 -1.43
N LYS A 49 2.00 -28.86 -0.22
CA LYS A 49 0.95 -28.53 0.75
C LYS A 49 1.22 -27.17 1.38
N ALA A 50 2.49 -26.91 1.74
CA ALA A 50 2.90 -25.60 2.23
C ALA A 50 2.70 -24.50 1.15
N CYS A 51 2.95 -24.82 -0.12
CA CYS A 51 2.69 -23.91 -1.24
C CYS A 51 1.20 -23.58 -1.40
N GLU A 52 0.33 -24.60 -1.33
CA GLU A 52 -1.12 -24.41 -1.41
C GLU A 52 -1.63 -23.49 -0.30
N GLU A 53 -1.25 -23.78 0.94
CA GLU A 53 -1.61 -22.95 2.10
C GLU A 53 -1.10 -21.51 1.96
N ALA A 54 0.11 -21.34 1.44
CA ALA A 54 0.70 -20.02 1.19
C ALA A 54 -0.11 -19.19 0.19
N VAL A 55 -0.52 -19.82 -0.92
CA VAL A 55 -1.30 -19.16 -1.97
C VAL A 55 -2.66 -18.74 -1.44
N LEU A 56 -3.37 -19.66 -0.75
CA LEU A 56 -4.67 -19.37 -0.16
C LEU A 56 -4.59 -18.27 0.90
N LYS A 57 -3.59 -18.33 1.78
CA LYS A 57 -3.38 -17.30 2.82
C LYS A 57 -3.02 -15.95 2.21
N ARG A 58 -2.23 -15.93 1.14
CA ARG A 58 -1.91 -14.70 0.41
C ARG A 58 -3.17 -14.07 -0.19
N ALA A 59 -4.01 -14.86 -0.86
CA ALA A 59 -5.27 -14.40 -1.42
C ALA A 59 -6.22 -13.85 -0.35
N ALA A 60 -6.36 -14.56 0.78
CA ALA A 60 -7.17 -14.09 1.91
C ALA A 60 -6.67 -12.76 2.48
N ASN A 61 -5.35 -12.61 2.65
CA ASN A 61 -4.75 -11.36 3.12
C ASN A 61 -4.96 -10.20 2.15
N GLU A 62 -4.93 -10.45 0.84
CA GLU A 62 -5.24 -9.43 -0.18
C GLU A 62 -6.68 -8.93 -0.06
N VAL A 63 -7.65 -9.83 0.13
CA VAL A 63 -9.05 -9.47 0.36
C VAL A 63 -9.18 -8.62 1.63
N LYS A 64 -8.57 -9.03 2.74
CA LYS A 64 -8.62 -8.29 4.02
C LYS A 64 -8.04 -6.88 3.89
N ILE A 65 -6.93 -6.72 3.18
CA ILE A 65 -6.34 -5.40 2.89
C ILE A 65 -7.33 -4.54 2.09
N LYS A 66 -8.05 -5.11 1.12
CA LYS A 66 -9.05 -4.40 0.31
C LYS A 66 -10.27 -3.99 1.12
N GLU A 67 -10.77 -4.84 2.01
CA GLU A 67 -11.87 -4.52 2.92
C GLU A 67 -11.50 -3.33 3.84
N ILE A 68 -10.27 -3.32 4.38
CA ILE A 68 -9.74 -2.22 5.17
C ILE A 68 -9.70 -0.94 4.32
N GLN A 69 -9.16 -0.99 3.08
CA GLN A 69 -9.14 0.16 2.18
C GLN A 69 -10.54 0.73 1.96
N GLN A 70 -11.52 -0.13 1.65
CA GLN A 70 -12.90 0.29 1.40
C GLN A 70 -13.50 0.98 2.61
N THR A 71 -13.35 0.40 3.80
CA THR A 71 -13.87 0.96 5.06
C THR A 71 -13.29 2.35 5.32
N TYR A 72 -11.99 2.54 5.12
CA TYR A 72 -11.34 3.83 5.33
C TYR A 72 -11.66 4.85 4.23
N TYR A 73 -11.85 4.43 2.98
CA TYR A 73 -12.30 5.33 1.92
C TYR A 73 -13.69 5.90 2.21
N GLN A 74 -14.60 5.08 2.76
CA GLN A 74 -15.90 5.57 3.24
C GLN A 74 -15.74 6.56 4.39
N LYS A 75 -14.81 6.34 5.33
CA LYS A 75 -14.50 7.30 6.40
C LYS A 75 -13.92 8.61 5.83
N PHE A 76 -13.02 8.54 4.84
CA PHE A 76 -12.44 9.73 4.21
C PHE A 76 -13.49 10.57 3.48
N LEU A 77 -14.46 9.94 2.82
CA LEU A 77 -15.57 10.64 2.15
C LEU A 77 -16.47 11.41 3.13
N LYS A 78 -16.46 11.08 4.43
CA LYS A 78 -17.21 11.83 5.46
C LYS A 78 -16.47 13.09 5.93
N ILE A 79 -15.14 13.10 5.84
CA ILE A 79 -14.30 14.21 6.35
C ILE A 79 -13.76 15.11 5.23
N LEU A 80 -13.73 14.63 4.00
CA LEU A 80 -13.18 15.33 2.83
C LEU A 80 -14.12 15.20 1.64
N PRO A 81 -14.12 16.21 0.73
CA PRO A 81 -14.90 16.13 -0.48
C PRO A 81 -14.37 15.03 -1.42
N ALA A 82 -15.28 14.39 -2.17
CA ALA A 82 -14.99 13.20 -2.96
C ALA A 82 -13.87 13.40 -4.00
N ASN A 83 -13.76 14.60 -4.57
CA ASN A 83 -12.69 14.96 -5.50
C ASN A 83 -11.29 14.84 -4.86
N LYS A 84 -11.13 15.30 -3.61
CA LYS A 84 -9.87 15.22 -2.87
C LYS A 84 -9.58 13.79 -2.47
N VAL A 85 -10.57 13.05 -1.98
CA VAL A 85 -10.40 11.61 -1.67
C VAL A 85 -9.95 10.84 -2.90
N PHE A 86 -10.54 11.10 -4.06
CA PHE A 86 -10.12 10.45 -5.31
C PHE A 86 -8.67 10.82 -5.70
N ARG A 87 -8.27 12.09 -5.53
CA ARG A 87 -6.87 12.52 -5.75
C ARG A 87 -5.91 11.83 -4.79
N ILE A 88 -6.28 11.64 -3.53
CA ILE A 88 -5.47 10.89 -2.54
C ILE A 88 -5.24 9.45 -3.02
N VAL A 89 -6.30 8.77 -3.46
CA VAL A 89 -6.18 7.39 -3.98
C VAL A 89 -5.26 7.34 -5.21
N LYS A 90 -5.37 8.32 -6.11
CA LYS A 90 -4.48 8.43 -7.29
C LYS A 90 -3.03 8.71 -6.88
N ALA A 91 -2.82 9.62 -5.93
CA ALA A 91 -1.50 9.97 -5.40
C ALA A 91 -0.84 8.75 -4.73
N GLU A 92 -1.59 7.97 -3.95
CA GLU A 92 -1.10 6.75 -3.33
C GLU A 92 -0.63 5.74 -4.39
N LYS A 93 -1.44 5.46 -5.42
CA LYS A 93 -1.05 4.56 -6.52
C LYS A 93 0.18 5.07 -7.28
N LYS A 94 0.23 6.37 -7.56
CA LYS A 94 1.36 7.02 -8.25
C LYS A 94 2.65 6.87 -7.46
N PHE A 95 2.60 7.11 -6.15
CA PHE A 95 3.75 6.96 -5.25
C PHE A 95 4.30 5.53 -5.26
N HIS A 96 3.44 4.52 -5.10
CA HIS A 96 3.87 3.12 -5.14
C HIS A 96 4.45 2.75 -6.50
N ARG A 97 3.83 3.16 -7.61
CA ARG A 97 4.35 2.91 -8.95
C ARG A 97 5.74 3.52 -9.15
N GLN A 98 5.93 4.78 -8.74
CA GLN A 98 7.22 5.46 -8.84
C GLN A 98 8.30 4.79 -7.98
N LEU A 99 7.95 4.36 -6.76
CA LEU A 99 8.87 3.58 -5.93
C LEU A 99 9.29 2.29 -6.63
N MET A 100 8.33 1.49 -7.11
CA MET A 100 8.62 0.24 -7.81
C MET A 100 9.50 0.46 -9.05
N GLN A 101 9.22 1.48 -9.85
CA GLN A 101 10.04 1.85 -11.01
C GLN A 101 11.47 2.24 -10.61
N ARG A 102 11.64 3.06 -9.57
CA ARG A 102 12.98 3.44 -9.07
C ARG A 102 13.75 2.24 -8.54
N HIS A 103 13.08 1.32 -7.84
CA HIS A 103 13.70 0.08 -7.38
C HIS A 103 14.11 -0.78 -8.58
N ALA A 104 13.22 -1.02 -9.55
CA ALA A 104 13.52 -1.79 -10.76
C ALA A 104 14.72 -1.21 -11.54
N LEU A 105 14.73 0.10 -11.80
CA LEU A 105 15.83 0.78 -12.50
C LEU A 105 17.19 0.63 -11.80
N LYS A 106 17.22 0.69 -10.46
CA LYS A 106 18.44 0.43 -9.68
C LYS A 106 18.92 -1.02 -9.82
N TYR A 107 18.01 -1.99 -9.86
CA TYR A 107 18.36 -3.40 -10.09
C TYR A 107 18.95 -3.62 -11.49
N PHE A 108 18.37 -3.01 -12.54
CA PHE A 108 18.91 -3.09 -13.90
C PHE A 108 20.31 -2.49 -14.01
N LYS A 109 20.54 -1.29 -13.45
CA LYS A 109 21.85 -0.63 -13.49
C LYS A 109 22.93 -1.45 -12.78
N LYS A 110 22.63 -2.00 -11.58
CA LYS A 110 23.56 -2.85 -10.82
C LYS A 110 23.92 -4.17 -11.51
N ARG A 111 23.05 -4.68 -12.39
CA ARG A 111 23.30 -5.89 -13.18
C ARG A 111 24.24 -5.60 -14.35
N ASN A 112 24.08 -4.44 -15.00
CA ASN A 112 24.93 -4.02 -16.12
C ASN A 112 26.31 -3.53 -15.66
N ASP A 113 26.46 -2.99 -14.45
CA ASP A 113 27.76 -2.61 -13.88
C ASP A 113 28.60 -3.82 -13.38
N LYS A 114 28.06 -5.04 -13.48
CA LYS A 114 28.71 -6.30 -13.04
C LYS A 114 29.04 -7.26 -14.20
N GLN A 115 28.83 -6.83 -15.45
CA GLN A 115 29.31 -7.49 -16.66
C GLN A 115 30.45 -6.65 -17.25
#